data_AF-A0AAW8E9R7-F1
#
_entry.id   AF-A0AAW8E9R7-F1
#
_cell.length_a   1.000
_cell.length_b   1.000
_cell.length_c   1.000
_cell.angle_alpha   90.00
_cell.angle_beta   90.00
_cell.angle_gamma   90.00
#
_symmetry.space_group_name_H-M   'P 1'
#
loop_
_entity.id
_entity.type
_entity.pdbx_description
1 polymer ?
#
loop_
_entity_poly.entity_id
_entity_poly.type
_entity_poly.pdbx_seq_one_letter_code
_entity_poly.pdbx_strand_id
1 'polypeptide(L)'
;MVHTDEFKGPEADALPDTATVPAELAALYLCMAPAQLADLRKSKRPDGRAGNGASIIKPVEGGAKDPVLYQLGTLRGFAKTHTAPTAFDTALDSGLPGWVSARLPFFAEREPRIKRGRRVLIGGAWDRADPLREKRFADLAKGRIRFTSLTCAEAAASLWADVASHSALAEKGLALLRRETEAIEAALAATAQLAAASNPDAVA
;
A
#
# COMPACT_ATOMS: atom_id res chain seq x y z
N MET A 1 -37.80 23.90 -14.56
CA MET A 1 -37.59 22.43 -14.46
C MET A 1 -36.15 22.21 -14.08
N VAL A 2 -35.89 21.92 -12.81
CA VAL A 2 -34.56 21.54 -12.32
C VAL A 2 -34.42 20.06 -12.62
N HIS A 3 -33.52 19.70 -13.55
CA HIS A 3 -33.12 18.31 -13.71
C HIS A 3 -32.37 17.92 -12.44
N THR A 4 -33.05 17.19 -11.56
CA THR A 4 -32.42 16.39 -10.52
C THR A 4 -31.53 15.38 -11.21
N ASP A 5 -30.23 15.64 -11.19
CA ASP A 5 -29.19 14.67 -11.56
C ASP A 5 -29.42 13.45 -10.67
N GLU A 6 -29.91 12.37 -11.27
CA GLU A 6 -30.10 11.10 -10.60
C GLU A 6 -28.76 10.69 -9.98
N PHE A 7 -28.80 10.49 -8.66
CA PHE A 7 -27.68 10.03 -7.86
C PHE A 7 -27.26 8.64 -8.37
N LYS A 8 -26.38 8.62 -9.38
CA LYS A 8 -25.80 7.42 -9.94
C LYS A 8 -25.04 6.69 -8.83
N GLY A 9 -25.46 5.47 -8.52
CA GLY A 9 -24.87 4.65 -7.46
C GLY A 9 -23.36 4.41 -7.65
N PRO A 10 -22.68 3.83 -6.66
CA PRO A 10 -21.22 3.65 -6.62
C PRO A 10 -20.62 2.90 -7.83
N GLU A 11 -21.44 2.17 -8.59
CA GLU A 11 -21.05 1.47 -9.81
C GLU A 11 -20.81 2.39 -11.01
N ALA A 12 -21.42 3.58 -11.04
CA ALA A 12 -21.30 4.50 -12.17
C ALA A 12 -19.89 5.11 -12.34
N ASP A 13 -19.09 5.07 -11.27
CA ASP A 13 -17.71 5.56 -11.30
C ASP A 13 -16.65 4.46 -11.36
N ALA A 14 -17.06 3.18 -11.33
CA ALA A 14 -16.15 2.05 -11.44
C ALA A 14 -15.62 1.92 -12.87
N LEU A 15 -14.34 1.59 -13.02
CA LEU A 15 -13.79 1.24 -14.33
C LEU A 15 -14.28 -0.15 -14.74
N PRO A 16 -14.75 -0.33 -15.99
CA PRO A 16 -15.17 -1.64 -16.49
C PRO A 16 -13.98 -2.59 -16.59
N ASP A 17 -14.24 -3.90 -16.60
CA ASP A 17 -13.20 -4.92 -16.77
C ASP A 17 -12.47 -4.83 -18.11
N THR A 18 -13.09 -4.22 -19.12
CA THR A 18 -12.50 -3.93 -20.43
C THR A 18 -11.59 -2.71 -20.44
N ALA A 19 -11.57 -1.90 -19.38
CA ALA A 19 -10.67 -0.75 -19.29
C ALA A 19 -9.21 -1.20 -19.31
N THR A 20 -8.39 -0.45 -20.02
CA THR A 20 -6.94 -0.67 -20.07
C THR A 20 -6.21 0.38 -19.25
N VAL A 21 -5.19 -0.04 -18.52
CA VAL A 21 -4.37 0.84 -17.68
C VAL A 21 -2.88 0.66 -17.99
N PRO A 22 -2.07 1.72 -17.89
CA PRO A 22 -0.61 1.63 -18.04
C PRO A 22 0.04 0.71 -17.00
N ALA A 23 1.23 0.22 -17.32
CA ALA A 23 2.01 -0.68 -16.46
C ALA A 23 2.21 -0.19 -15.02
N GLU A 24 2.38 1.12 -14.81
CA GLU A 24 2.55 1.70 -13.47
C GLU A 24 1.27 1.55 -12.62
N LEU A 25 0.11 1.87 -13.20
CA LEU A 25 -1.18 1.68 -12.53
C LEU A 25 -1.51 0.20 -12.36
N ALA A 26 -1.13 -0.65 -13.31
CA ALA A 26 -1.28 -2.10 -13.18
C ALA A 26 -0.46 -2.64 -12.00
N ALA A 27 0.80 -2.24 -11.86
CA ALA A 27 1.66 -2.63 -10.75
C ALA A 27 1.11 -2.12 -9.40
N LEU A 28 0.65 -0.87 -9.37
CA LEU A 28 0.00 -0.28 -8.20
C LEU A 28 -1.25 -1.08 -7.80
N TYR A 29 -2.10 -1.43 -8.76
CA TYR A 29 -3.31 -2.22 -8.54
C TYR A 29 -3.01 -3.62 -7.99
N LEU A 30 -1.91 -4.24 -8.41
CA LEU A 30 -1.53 -5.56 -7.95
C LEU A 30 -0.74 -5.57 -6.63
N CYS A 31 -0.49 -4.40 -6.05
CA CYS A 31 0.35 -4.23 -4.85
C CYS A 31 1.78 -4.74 -5.03
N MET A 32 2.41 -4.43 -6.17
CA MET A 32 3.78 -4.84 -6.48
C MET A 32 4.58 -3.71 -7.14
N ALA A 33 5.90 -3.85 -7.14
CA ALA A 33 6.76 -2.93 -7.86
C ALA A 33 6.62 -3.12 -9.39
N PRO A 34 6.75 -2.06 -10.21
CA PRO A 34 6.73 -2.18 -11.66
C PRO A 34 7.74 -3.18 -12.23
N ALA A 35 8.91 -3.31 -11.60
CA ALA A 35 9.92 -4.30 -11.95
C ALA A 35 9.43 -5.74 -11.76
N GLN A 36 8.72 -6.03 -10.67
CA GLN A 36 8.13 -7.35 -10.43
C GLN A 36 7.09 -7.69 -11.50
N LEU A 37 6.25 -6.72 -11.89
CA LEU A 37 5.32 -6.90 -13.02
C LEU A 37 6.04 -7.07 -14.37
N ALA A 38 7.23 -6.48 -14.54
CA ALA A 38 8.08 -6.69 -15.72
C ALA A 38 8.67 -8.11 -15.74
N ASP A 39 9.09 -8.63 -14.60
CA ASP A 39 9.67 -9.96 -14.49
C ASP A 39 8.63 -11.06 -14.67
N LEU A 40 7.40 -10.86 -14.17
CA LEU A 40 6.26 -11.74 -14.43
C LEU A 40 5.91 -11.87 -15.93
N ARG A 41 6.28 -10.90 -16.76
CA ARG A 41 6.13 -10.99 -18.23
C ARG A 41 7.22 -11.83 -18.88
N LYS A 42 8.43 -11.80 -18.32
CA LYS A 42 9.63 -12.43 -18.90
C LYS A 42 9.75 -13.92 -18.55
N SER A 43 9.00 -14.40 -17.55
CA SER A 43 9.01 -15.81 -17.14
C SER A 43 8.37 -16.70 -18.23
N LYS A 44 9.13 -16.99 -19.29
CA LYS A 44 8.84 -18.11 -20.19
C LYS A 44 9.04 -19.40 -19.41
N ARG A 45 7.99 -20.23 -19.30
CA ARG A 45 8.16 -21.62 -18.85
C ARG A 45 8.81 -22.44 -19.97
N PRO A 46 9.63 -23.45 -19.64
CA PRO A 46 9.81 -24.61 -20.49
C PRO A 46 8.48 -25.39 -20.51
N ASP A 47 7.97 -25.68 -21.70
CA ASP A 47 6.76 -26.48 -21.91
C ASP A 47 6.93 -27.87 -21.26
N GLY A 48 6.06 -28.26 -20.31
CA GLY A 48 6.00 -29.68 -19.91
C GLY A 48 5.60 -30.07 -18.48
N ARG A 49 5.29 -29.18 -17.54
CA ARG A 49 4.77 -29.60 -16.22
C ARG A 49 3.42 -28.98 -15.89
N ALA A 50 2.39 -29.83 -15.89
CA ALA A 50 1.08 -29.57 -15.30
C ALA A 50 1.25 -29.45 -13.77
N GLY A 51 1.31 -28.22 -13.29
CA GLY A 51 1.46 -27.92 -11.86
C GLY A 51 1.26 -26.43 -11.62
N ASN A 52 0.37 -26.10 -10.68
CA ASN A 52 0.06 -24.77 -10.18
C ASN A 52 1.30 -23.89 -10.12
N GLY A 53 1.45 -22.92 -11.01
CA GLY A 53 2.41 -21.87 -10.77
C GLY A 53 1.92 -20.54 -11.30
N ALA A 54 2.66 -19.52 -10.87
CA ALA A 54 2.26 -18.13 -10.93
C ALA A 54 1.62 -17.76 -12.27
N SER A 55 0.37 -17.33 -12.21
CA SER A 55 -0.40 -16.91 -13.39
C SER A 55 0.34 -15.77 -14.12
N ILE A 56 0.67 -15.94 -15.39
CA ILE A 56 1.31 -14.88 -16.17
C ILE A 56 0.25 -13.82 -16.51
N ILE A 57 0.53 -12.55 -16.21
CA ILE A 57 -0.34 -11.43 -16.61
C ILE A 57 0.17 -10.88 -17.95
N LYS A 58 -0.55 -11.19 -19.03
CA LYS A 58 -0.22 -10.70 -20.36
C LYS A 58 -0.72 -9.26 -20.55
N PRO A 59 0.09 -8.36 -21.12
CA PRO A 59 -0.39 -7.06 -21.54
C PRO A 59 -1.33 -7.20 -22.75
N VAL A 60 -2.11 -6.16 -23.01
CA VAL A 60 -2.88 -6.04 -24.27
C VAL A 60 -1.88 -5.88 -25.40
N GLU A 61 -2.05 -6.65 -26.48
CA GLU A 61 -1.17 -6.57 -27.64
C GLU A 61 -1.26 -5.19 -28.29
N GLY A 62 -0.09 -4.61 -28.53
CA GLY A 62 0.11 -3.34 -29.24
C GLY A 62 1.39 -3.43 -30.07
N GLY A 63 1.66 -2.42 -30.90
CA GLY A 63 2.90 -2.35 -31.66
C GLY A 63 4.13 -2.29 -30.77
N ALA A 64 5.31 -2.63 -31.30
CA ALA A 64 6.56 -2.70 -30.52
C ALA A 64 6.99 -1.36 -29.86
N LYS A 65 6.35 -0.24 -30.22
CA LYS A 65 6.59 1.10 -29.67
C LYS A 65 5.45 1.62 -28.79
N ASP A 66 4.35 0.87 -28.68
CA ASP A 66 3.17 1.31 -27.94
C ASP A 66 3.39 1.13 -26.43
N PRO A 67 2.81 2.01 -25.60
CA PRO A 67 2.87 1.85 -24.15
C PRO A 67 2.25 0.52 -23.74
N VAL A 68 2.90 -0.19 -22.81
CA VAL A 68 2.38 -1.47 -22.31
C VAL A 68 1.13 -1.22 -21.47
N LEU A 69 0.00 -1.75 -21.95
CA LEU A 69 -1.30 -1.63 -21.31
C LEU A 69 -1.76 -2.99 -20.76
N TYR A 70 -2.58 -2.93 -19.71
CA TYR A 70 -3.15 -4.10 -19.06
C TYR A 70 -4.66 -3.95 -18.91
N GLN A 71 -5.39 -5.02 -19.18
CA GLN A 71 -6.83 -5.05 -18.98
C GLN A 71 -7.18 -5.24 -17.50
N LEU A 72 -8.05 -4.37 -16.98
CA LEU A 72 -8.38 -4.33 -15.55
C LEU A 72 -9.06 -5.61 -15.05
N GLY A 73 -9.91 -6.24 -15.87
CA GLY A 73 -10.53 -7.53 -15.53
C GLY A 73 -9.50 -8.64 -15.27
N THR A 74 -8.41 -8.68 -16.06
CA THR A 74 -7.30 -9.62 -15.85
C THR A 74 -6.57 -9.34 -14.54
N LEU A 75 -6.33 -8.05 -14.24
CA LEU A 75 -5.69 -7.64 -12.99
C LEU A 75 -6.55 -8.00 -11.77
N ARG A 76 -7.88 -7.77 -11.84
CA ARG A 76 -8.86 -8.19 -10.83
C ARG A 76 -8.83 -9.69 -10.61
N GLY A 77 -8.88 -10.48 -11.68
CA GLY A 77 -8.79 -11.95 -11.62
C GLY A 77 -7.49 -12.43 -10.96
N PHE A 78 -6.37 -11.80 -11.31
CA PHE A 78 -5.08 -12.11 -10.69
C PHE A 78 -5.06 -11.74 -9.20
N ALA A 79 -5.53 -10.54 -8.83
CA ALA A 79 -5.55 -10.08 -7.45
C ALA A 79 -6.41 -10.98 -6.54
N LYS A 80 -7.53 -11.53 -7.05
CA LYS A 80 -8.39 -12.49 -6.35
C LYS A 80 -7.69 -13.83 -6.10
N THR A 81 -6.87 -14.29 -7.03
CA THR A 81 -6.16 -15.57 -6.92
C THR A 81 -4.86 -15.47 -6.13
N HIS A 82 -4.32 -14.26 -5.97
CA HIS A 82 -3.06 -14.00 -5.28
C HIS A 82 -3.30 -12.97 -4.17
N THR A 83 -3.83 -13.44 -3.04
CA THR A 83 -3.99 -12.64 -1.81
C THR A 83 -2.65 -12.57 -1.07
N ALA A 84 -1.78 -11.65 -1.47
CA ALA A 84 -0.63 -11.28 -0.66
C ALA A 84 -1.10 -10.46 0.58
N PRO A 85 -0.42 -10.57 1.74
CA PRO A 85 -0.62 -9.66 2.86
C PRO A 85 -0.56 -8.20 2.40
N THR A 86 -1.25 -7.29 3.09
CA THR A 86 -1.10 -5.87 2.76
C THR A 86 0.36 -5.47 3.00
N ALA A 87 0.94 -4.74 2.06
CA ALA A 87 2.33 -4.29 2.19
C ALA A 87 2.52 -3.38 3.43
N PHE A 88 1.44 -2.80 3.95
CA PHE A 88 1.40 -2.07 5.20
C PHE A 88 1.65 -2.96 6.41
N ASP A 89 0.94 -4.09 6.50
CA ASP A 89 1.14 -5.02 7.60
C ASP A 89 2.54 -5.63 7.54
N THR A 90 3.05 -5.96 6.34
CA THR A 90 4.45 -6.43 6.20
C THR A 90 5.48 -5.40 6.64
N ALA A 91 5.28 -4.12 6.32
CA ALA A 91 6.18 -3.05 6.76
C ALA A 91 6.12 -2.86 8.28
N LEU A 92 4.95 -3.03 8.90
CA LEU A 92 4.78 -2.96 10.36
C LEU A 92 5.38 -4.17 11.08
N ASP A 93 5.22 -5.38 10.53
CA ASP A 93 5.80 -6.62 11.07
C ASP A 93 7.33 -6.60 11.05
N SER A 94 7.93 -5.81 10.16
CA SER A 94 9.37 -5.57 10.09
C SER A 94 9.89 -4.61 11.18
N GLY A 95 9.01 -4.14 12.07
CA GLY A 95 9.34 -3.25 13.19
C GLY A 95 9.70 -1.82 12.76
N LEU A 96 10.45 -1.13 13.62
CA LEU A 96 10.92 0.24 13.38
C LEU A 96 11.60 0.43 12.01
N PRO A 97 12.50 -0.48 11.55
CA PRO A 97 13.12 -0.35 10.23
C PRO A 97 12.09 -0.27 9.10
N GLY A 98 11.07 -1.14 9.11
CA GLY A 98 10.01 -1.09 8.11
C GLY A 98 9.18 0.18 8.20
N TRP A 99 8.83 0.62 9.43
CA TRP A 99 8.06 1.83 9.69
C TRP A 99 8.69 3.11 9.10
N VAL A 100 10.01 3.24 9.19
CA VAL A 100 10.73 4.47 8.78
C VAL A 100 11.38 4.41 7.41
N SER A 101 11.58 3.22 6.83
CA SER A 101 12.32 3.08 5.56
C SER A 101 11.49 2.57 4.38
N ALA A 102 10.45 1.77 4.62
CA ALA A 102 9.65 1.20 3.54
C ALA A 102 8.78 2.29 2.90
N ARG A 103 9.06 2.65 1.64
CA ARG A 103 8.24 3.61 0.89
C ARG A 103 7.05 2.89 0.26
N LEU A 104 5.86 3.15 0.79
CA LEU A 104 4.60 2.58 0.34
C LEU A 104 3.79 3.65 -0.40
N PRO A 105 2.97 3.25 -1.39
CA PRO A 105 2.14 4.19 -2.11
C PRO A 105 0.85 4.51 -1.35
N PHE A 106 0.49 5.79 -1.35
CA PHE A 106 -0.73 6.34 -0.78
C PHE A 106 -1.49 7.14 -1.83
N PHE A 107 -2.81 7.01 -1.84
CA PHE A 107 -3.68 7.92 -2.58
C PHE A 107 -3.69 9.29 -1.90
N ALA A 108 -3.65 10.36 -2.69
CA ALA A 108 -3.59 11.73 -2.20
C ALA A 108 -4.35 12.70 -3.12
N GLU A 109 -4.83 13.81 -2.56
CA GLU A 109 -5.45 14.88 -3.34
C GLU A 109 -4.44 15.51 -4.31
N ARG A 110 -4.86 15.87 -5.53
CA ARG A 110 -3.98 16.50 -6.54
C ARG A 110 -3.41 17.82 -6.04
N GLU A 111 -4.26 18.68 -5.50
CA GLU A 111 -3.89 19.95 -4.91
C GLU A 111 -4.87 20.27 -3.77
N PRO A 112 -4.42 20.30 -2.51
CA PRO A 112 -5.29 20.75 -1.45
C PRO A 112 -5.42 22.27 -1.58
N ARG A 113 -6.44 22.72 -2.33
CA ARG A 113 -6.74 24.14 -2.60
C ARG A 113 -6.81 25.01 -1.34
N ILE A 114 -7.02 24.38 -0.19
CA ILE A 114 -7.20 25.03 1.11
C ILE A 114 -5.91 24.97 1.97
N LYS A 115 -4.92 24.13 1.63
CA LYS A 115 -3.76 23.84 2.49
C LYS A 115 -2.44 23.97 1.73
N ARG A 116 -1.88 25.19 1.71
CA ARG A 116 -0.55 25.53 1.13
C ARG A 116 0.48 24.41 1.30
N GLY A 117 0.74 23.66 0.23
CA GLY A 117 1.86 22.71 0.11
C GLY A 117 1.79 21.42 0.93
N ARG A 118 0.77 21.20 1.79
CA ARG A 118 0.68 19.97 2.61
C ARG A 118 -0.07 18.88 1.85
N ARG A 119 0.51 17.70 1.71
CA ARG A 119 -0.16 16.54 1.08
C ARG A 119 -1.32 16.09 1.98
N VAL A 120 -2.49 15.88 1.37
CA VAL A 120 -3.66 15.30 2.05
C VAL A 120 -3.83 13.89 1.52
N LEU A 121 -3.58 12.91 2.39
CA LEU A 121 -3.72 11.48 2.10
C LEU A 121 -5.18 11.07 2.19
N ILE A 122 -5.59 10.20 1.28
CA ILE A 122 -6.98 9.73 1.19
C ILE A 122 -7.04 8.25 1.60
N GLY A 123 -5.96 7.48 1.44
CA GLY A 123 -5.89 6.07 1.81
C GLY A 123 -4.58 5.41 1.40
N GLY A 124 -4.28 4.23 1.94
CA GLY A 124 -3.16 3.40 1.49
C GLY A 124 -3.47 2.74 0.15
N ALA A 125 -2.63 2.95 -0.88
CA ALA A 125 -2.93 2.40 -2.21
C ALA A 125 -2.74 0.87 -2.30
N TRP A 126 -1.91 0.33 -1.41
CA TRP A 126 -1.67 -1.11 -1.27
C TRP A 126 -2.46 -1.76 -0.13
N ASP A 127 -3.36 -1.02 0.52
CA ASP A 127 -4.25 -1.56 1.54
C ASP A 127 -5.42 -2.27 0.87
N ARG A 128 -5.33 -3.60 0.73
CA ARG A 128 -6.39 -4.39 0.10
C ARG A 128 -7.64 -4.54 0.96
N ALA A 129 -7.56 -4.25 2.25
CA ALA A 129 -8.72 -4.30 3.15
C ALA A 129 -9.58 -3.04 3.06
N ASP A 130 -9.05 -1.95 2.46
CA ASP A 130 -9.77 -0.70 2.27
C ASP A 130 -10.97 -0.88 1.30
N PRO A 131 -12.23 -0.76 1.77
CA PRO A 131 -13.40 -0.92 0.92
C PRO A 131 -13.52 0.18 -0.15
N LEU A 132 -12.83 1.32 0.03
CA LEU A 132 -12.85 2.43 -0.92
C LEU A 132 -11.73 2.34 -1.96
N ARG A 133 -10.87 1.32 -1.90
CA ARG A 133 -9.70 1.18 -2.77
C ARG A 133 -10.04 1.17 -4.26
N GLU A 134 -11.05 0.41 -4.68
CA GLU A 134 -11.47 0.33 -6.09
C GLU A 134 -11.93 1.70 -6.61
N LYS A 135 -12.72 2.41 -5.82
CA LYS A 135 -13.18 3.76 -6.17
C LYS A 135 -12.00 4.72 -6.29
N ARG A 136 -11.09 4.72 -5.32
CA ARG A 136 -9.87 5.56 -5.33
C ARG A 136 -8.96 5.23 -6.51
N PHE A 137 -8.85 3.95 -6.87
CA PHE A 137 -8.10 3.54 -8.05
C PHE A 137 -8.73 4.06 -9.35
N ALA A 138 -10.07 3.98 -9.47
CA ALA A 138 -10.78 4.55 -10.61
C ALA A 138 -10.59 6.08 -10.71
N ASP A 139 -10.68 6.78 -9.57
CA ASP A 139 -10.42 8.22 -9.51
C ASP A 139 -8.95 8.57 -9.87
N LEU A 140 -7.99 7.72 -9.50
CA LEU A 140 -6.59 7.87 -9.89
C LEU A 140 -6.40 7.69 -11.39
N ALA A 141 -6.97 6.63 -11.97
CA ALA A 141 -6.89 6.35 -13.40
C ALA A 141 -7.59 7.43 -14.25
N LYS A 142 -8.65 8.05 -13.72
CA LYS A 142 -9.31 9.23 -14.30
C LYS A 142 -8.54 10.54 -14.06
N GLY A 143 -7.42 10.51 -13.34
CA GLY A 143 -6.60 11.68 -13.03
C GLY A 143 -7.26 12.69 -12.08
N ARG A 144 -8.24 12.27 -11.27
CA ARG A 144 -8.92 13.13 -10.28
C ARG A 144 -8.12 13.27 -8.99
N ILE A 145 -7.42 12.20 -8.62
CA ILE A 145 -6.47 12.17 -7.49
C ILE A 145 -5.07 11.86 -8.02
N ARG A 146 -4.08 11.83 -7.12
CA ARG A 146 -2.73 11.34 -7.39
C ARG A 146 -2.37 10.25 -6.40
N PHE A 147 -1.24 9.60 -6.61
CA PHE A 147 -0.61 8.82 -5.55
C PHE A 147 0.78 9.38 -5.23
N THR A 148 1.28 9.06 -4.05
CA THR A 148 2.61 9.46 -3.56
C THR A 148 3.22 8.30 -2.80
N SER A 149 4.52 8.12 -2.92
CA SER A 149 5.26 7.15 -2.11
C SER A 149 5.77 7.82 -0.84
N LEU A 150 5.36 7.30 0.32
CA LEU A 150 5.74 7.78 1.64
C LEU A 150 6.11 6.60 2.54
N THR A 151 6.90 6.84 3.58
CA THR A 151 7.07 5.86 4.65
C THR A 151 5.83 5.86 5.56
N CYS A 152 5.62 4.80 6.32
CA CYS A 152 4.51 4.76 7.28
C CYS A 152 4.65 5.89 8.32
N ALA A 153 5.87 6.18 8.77
CA ALA A 153 6.18 7.32 9.64
C ALA A 153 5.80 8.67 9.00
N GLU A 154 6.20 8.91 7.76
CA GLU A 154 5.84 10.14 7.00
C GLU A 154 4.32 10.27 6.83
N ALA A 155 3.64 9.15 6.55
CA ALA A 155 2.19 9.13 6.35
C ALA A 155 1.42 9.36 7.66
N ALA A 156 1.88 8.80 8.79
CA ALA A 156 1.29 9.05 10.10
C ALA A 156 1.42 10.53 10.53
N ALA A 157 2.48 11.21 10.12
CA ALA A 157 2.70 12.64 10.36
C ALA A 157 2.05 13.57 9.32
N SER A 158 1.38 13.02 8.31
CA SER A 158 0.73 13.78 7.24
C SER A 158 -0.71 14.16 7.58
N LEU A 159 -1.30 15.04 6.77
CA LEU A 159 -2.74 15.30 6.84
C LEU A 159 -3.51 14.24 6.08
N TRP A 160 -4.70 13.91 6.57
CA TRP A 160 -5.61 12.95 5.95
C TRP A 160 -6.96 13.60 5.66
N ALA A 161 -7.64 13.10 4.63
CA ALA A 161 -8.99 13.51 4.27
C ALA A 161 -10.04 12.89 5.21
N ASP A 162 -9.70 11.76 5.83
CA ASP A 162 -10.57 11.01 6.74
C ASP A 162 -9.83 10.71 8.05
N VAL A 163 -10.49 11.01 9.18
CA VAL A 163 -9.93 10.83 10.52
C VAL A 163 -9.83 9.34 10.86
N ALA A 164 -10.83 8.53 10.50
CA ALA A 164 -10.81 7.10 10.83
C ALA A 164 -9.62 6.38 10.16
N SER A 165 -9.38 6.68 8.88
CA SER A 165 -8.22 6.17 8.13
C SER A 165 -6.89 6.62 8.73
N HIS A 166 -6.80 7.88 9.18
CA HIS A 166 -5.60 8.39 9.84
C HIS A 166 -5.33 7.68 11.16
N SER A 167 -6.34 7.62 12.04
CA SER A 167 -6.25 6.97 13.33
C SER A 167 -5.86 5.50 13.19
N ALA A 168 -6.47 4.77 12.25
CA ALA A 168 -6.16 3.37 12.00
C ALA A 168 -4.68 3.12 11.66
N LEU A 169 -4.04 4.03 10.92
CA LEU A 169 -2.60 3.94 10.66
C LEU A 169 -1.76 4.42 11.85
N ALA A 170 -2.13 5.55 12.44
CA ALA A 170 -1.38 6.18 13.52
C ALA A 170 -1.34 5.31 14.78
N GLU A 171 -2.45 4.66 15.13
CA GLU A 171 -2.54 3.75 16.28
C GLU A 171 -1.62 2.54 16.14
N LYS A 172 -1.52 1.95 14.94
CA LYS A 172 -0.55 0.88 14.65
C LYS A 172 0.89 1.36 14.88
N GLY A 173 1.21 2.58 14.44
CA GLY A 173 2.53 3.21 14.68
C GLY A 173 2.80 3.49 16.16
N LEU A 174 1.82 4.01 16.90
CA LEU A 174 1.94 4.25 18.34
C LEU A 174 2.14 2.96 19.12
N ALA A 175 1.42 1.89 18.75
CA ALA A 175 1.59 0.57 19.36
C ALA A 175 3.00 0.01 19.12
N LEU A 176 3.53 0.16 17.90
CA LEU A 176 4.91 -0.20 17.58
C LEU A 176 5.91 0.55 18.47
N LEU A 177 5.80 1.88 18.54
CA LEU A 177 6.72 2.69 19.34
C LEU A 177 6.67 2.33 20.83
N ARG A 178 5.47 2.07 21.37
CA ARG A 178 5.32 1.64 22.77
C ARG A 178 6.05 0.32 23.02
N ARG A 179 5.87 -0.68 22.15
CA ARG A 179 6.54 -1.98 22.27
C ARG A 179 8.06 -1.85 22.29
N GLU A 180 8.62 -1.00 21.44
CA GLU A 180 10.07 -0.76 21.38
C GLU A 180 10.59 -0.09 22.65
N THR A 181 9.85 0.91 23.17
CA THR A 181 10.16 1.54 24.47
C THR A 181 10.15 0.52 25.60
N GLU A 182 9.10 -0.30 25.70
CA GLU A 182 8.96 -1.35 26.73
C GLU A 182 10.13 -2.36 26.66
N ALA A 183 10.56 -2.74 25.45
CA ALA A 183 11.70 -3.64 25.26
C ALA A 183 13.01 -3.03 25.76
N ILE A 184 13.24 -1.74 25.51
CA ILE A 184 14.43 -1.02 26.02
C ILE A 184 14.39 -0.93 27.54
N GLU A 185 13.25 -0.56 28.12
CA GLU A 185 13.07 -0.47 29.57
C GLU A 185 13.32 -1.81 30.26
N ALA A 186 12.80 -2.90 29.69
CA ALA A 186 13.06 -4.25 30.18
C ALA A 186 14.55 -4.63 30.12
N ALA A 187 15.25 -4.28 29.03
CA ALA A 187 16.68 -4.54 28.90
C ALA A 187 17.51 -3.74 29.91
N LEU A 188 17.15 -2.49 30.18
CA LEU A 188 17.79 -1.66 31.21
C LEU A 188 17.59 -2.26 32.61
N ALA A 189 16.37 -2.69 32.95
CA ALA A 189 16.08 -3.34 34.22
C ALA A 189 16.87 -4.65 34.39
N ALA A 190 16.93 -5.48 33.35
CA ALA A 190 17.71 -6.72 33.36
C ALA A 190 19.22 -6.44 33.52
N THR A 191 19.73 -5.39 32.88
CA THR A 191 21.13 -4.96 33.00
C THR A 191 21.44 -4.50 34.42
N ALA A 192 20.55 -3.73 35.05
CA ALA A 192 20.70 -3.30 36.43
C ALA A 192 20.71 -4.48 37.42
N GLN A 193 19.83 -5.47 37.21
CA GLN A 193 19.81 -6.71 38.01
C GLN A 193 21.10 -7.51 37.86
N LEU A 194 21.61 -7.65 36.64
CA LEU A 194 22.88 -8.32 36.37
C LEU A 194 24.05 -7.62 37.06
N ALA A 195 24.09 -6.28 37.01
CA ALA A 195 25.11 -5.48 37.67
C ALA A 195 25.07 -5.64 39.20
N ALA A 196 23.88 -5.61 39.80
CA ALA A 196 23.70 -5.82 41.24
C ALA A 196 24.11 -7.24 41.68
N ALA A 197 23.77 -8.27 40.90
CA ALA A 197 24.15 -9.65 41.20
C ALA A 197 25.67 -9.91 41.07
N SER A 198 26.36 -9.13 40.23
CA SER A 198 27.81 -9.28 39.98
C SER A 198 28.67 -8.58 41.04
N ASN A 199 28.08 -7.80 41.96
CA ASN A 199 28.83 -7.02 42.95
C ASN A 199 28.16 -7.09 44.35
N PRO A 200 28.18 -8.25 45.01
CA PRO A 200 27.53 -8.43 46.33
C PRO A 200 28.15 -7.60 47.46
N ASP A 201 29.39 -7.12 47.31
CA ASP A 201 30.14 -6.37 48.35
C ASP A 201 30.11 -4.83 48.19
N ALA A 202 29.41 -4.28 47.19
CA ALA A 202 29.33 -2.82 47.00
C ALA A 202 28.25 -2.12 47.86
N VAL A 203 27.59 -2.87 48.76
CA VAL A 203 26.48 -2.39 49.62
C VAL A 203 26.81 -2.55 51.12
N ALA A 204 28.10 -2.62 51.48
CA ALA A 204 28.55 -2.58 52.88
C ALA A 204 29.11 -1.20 53.25
#